data_AF-A0A199VV88-F1
#
_entry.id   AF-A0A199VV88-F1
#
_cell.length_a   1.000
_cell.length_b   1.000
_cell.length_c   1.000
_cell.angle_alpha   90.00
_cell.angle_beta   90.00
_cell.angle_gamma   90.00
#
_symmetry.space_group_name_H-M   'P 1'
#
loop_
_entity.id
_entity.type
_entity.pdbx_description
1 polymer ?
#
loop_
_entity_poly.entity_id
_entity_poly.type
_entity_poly.pdbx_seq_one_letter_code
_entity_poly.pdbx_strand_id
1 'polypeptide(L)'
;AVERGWRTFVFGSEPFSKELVQDWSSTALIHPLFVDGAKLLDEQGLNVGMFYGVSSPRELELIRPDDMEVDNLVINFQGEWQVIPAENIVAAFQGFNRTVLAVATTSTEAQVFLEALEQGLDGVVLKVEDTGEILKLKGPVHAYLAVPGGKTCYLSELRAGKEVTVVDQSGLWRTAIVGRVKIESRPLVLVEAKENLGEETYSIFLQNAETVGLVCPSEEGNNTSMVIPVTSLKVGDEILVRKQGGARHTGIEIREFILEK
;
A
#
# COMPACT_ATOMS: atom_id res chain seq x y z
N ALA A 1 -2.48 -2.89 -3.62
CA ALA A 1 -3.55 -1.91 -3.84
C ALA A 1 -3.52 -0.79 -2.79
N VAL A 2 -2.72 0.26 -3.01
CA VAL A 2 -2.81 1.55 -2.28
C VAL A 2 -2.60 2.66 -3.33
N GLU A 3 -3.36 2.58 -4.43
CA GLU A 3 -3.16 3.45 -5.61
C GLU A 3 -4.11 4.63 -5.69
N ARG A 4 -5.14 4.68 -4.83
CA ARG A 4 -5.97 5.86 -4.69
C ARG A 4 -5.38 6.70 -3.58
N GLY A 5 -4.64 7.76 -3.96
CA GLY A 5 -4.19 8.77 -3.01
C GLY A 5 -5.33 9.17 -2.04
N TRP A 6 -4.95 9.49 -0.81
CA TRP A 6 -5.83 9.87 0.30
C TRP A 6 -6.79 10.99 -0.13
N ARG A 7 -8.00 10.62 -0.54
CA ARG A 7 -9.07 11.57 -0.94
C ARG A 7 -10.22 11.55 0.05
N THR A 8 -10.48 10.43 0.72
CA THR A 8 -11.53 10.32 1.72
C THR A 8 -10.94 10.48 3.10
N PHE A 9 -11.47 11.42 3.88
CA PHE A 9 -11.00 11.73 5.22
C PHE A 9 -12.18 11.66 6.19
N VAL A 10 -11.97 11.00 7.33
CA VAL A 10 -13.01 10.82 8.35
C VAL A 10 -12.74 11.78 9.50
N PHE A 11 -13.73 12.60 9.80
CA PHE A 11 -13.68 13.66 10.82
C PHE A 11 -14.60 13.31 11.99
N GLY A 12 -14.21 13.75 13.19
CA GLY A 12 -15.07 13.65 14.37
C GLY A 12 -16.20 14.68 14.34
N SER A 13 -17.15 14.53 15.26
CA SER A 13 -18.30 15.44 15.41
C SER A 13 -17.94 16.80 16.04
N GLU A 14 -16.69 16.99 16.48
CA GLU A 14 -16.25 18.20 17.19
C GLU A 14 -16.34 19.46 16.31
N PRO A 15 -16.69 20.64 16.87
CA PRO A 15 -16.81 21.89 16.11
C PRO A 15 -15.56 22.25 15.30
N PHE A 16 -14.37 22.01 15.88
CA PHE A 16 -13.07 22.23 15.23
C PHE A 16 -12.92 21.41 13.94
N SER A 17 -13.54 20.23 13.85
CA SER A 17 -13.48 19.38 12.67
C SER A 17 -14.15 20.02 11.45
N LYS A 18 -15.21 20.82 11.66
CA LYS A 18 -15.90 21.54 10.56
C LYS A 18 -15.04 22.65 9.98
N GLU A 19 -14.32 23.38 10.84
CA GLU A 19 -13.35 24.40 10.40
C GLU A 19 -12.20 23.75 9.63
N LEU A 20 -11.69 22.61 10.10
CA LEU A 20 -10.62 21.86 9.44
C LEU A 20 -11.05 21.34 8.05
N VAL A 21 -12.28 20.82 7.91
CA VAL A 21 -12.82 20.41 6.60
C VAL A 21 -12.88 21.58 5.64
N GLN A 22 -13.34 22.75 6.09
CA GLN A 22 -13.42 23.94 5.26
C GLN A 22 -12.03 24.39 4.79
N ASP A 23 -11.05 24.39 5.68
CA ASP A 23 -9.66 24.72 5.37
C ASP A 23 -9.06 23.74 4.36
N TRP A 24 -9.20 22.42 4.60
CA TRP A 24 -8.60 21.40 3.75
C TRP A 24 -9.26 21.32 2.37
N SER A 25 -10.59 21.44 2.31
CA SER A 25 -11.34 21.46 1.04
C SER A 25 -11.01 22.67 0.18
N SER A 26 -10.51 23.76 0.78
CA SER A 26 -10.04 24.93 0.04
C SER A 26 -8.68 24.69 -0.65
N THR A 27 -7.90 23.74 -0.15
CA THR A 27 -6.54 23.46 -0.62
C THR A 27 -6.47 22.24 -1.54
N ALA A 28 -7.32 21.24 -1.33
CA ALA A 28 -7.34 20.01 -2.10
C ALA A 28 -8.76 19.42 -2.23
N LEU A 29 -8.99 18.65 -3.30
CA LEU A 29 -10.24 17.92 -3.46
C LEU A 29 -10.26 16.72 -2.49
N ILE A 30 -10.99 16.89 -1.40
CA ILE A 30 -11.24 15.86 -0.39
C ILE A 30 -12.71 15.43 -0.39
N HIS A 31 -12.99 14.23 0.10
CA HIS A 31 -14.30 13.68 0.36
C HIS A 31 -14.42 13.48 1.88
N PRO A 32 -14.89 14.49 2.62
CA PRO A 32 -14.99 14.41 4.06
C PRO A 32 -16.18 13.55 4.46
N LEU A 33 -15.97 12.68 5.43
CA LEU A 33 -16.99 11.92 6.13
C LEU A 33 -16.99 12.32 7.60
N PHE A 34 -18.14 12.26 8.25
CA PHE A 34 -18.32 12.67 9.63
C PHE A 34 -18.82 11.50 10.47
N VAL A 35 -18.16 11.23 11.59
CA VAL A 35 -18.66 10.28 12.58
C VAL A 35 -19.70 10.96 13.44
N ASP A 36 -20.93 10.44 13.42
CA ASP A 36 -22.03 10.84 14.31
C ASP A 36 -22.58 9.61 15.03
N GLY A 37 -22.18 9.44 16.29
CA GLY A 37 -22.43 8.21 17.05
C GLY A 37 -21.83 7.00 16.35
N ALA A 38 -22.69 6.08 15.90
CA ALA A 38 -22.29 4.89 15.15
C ALA A 38 -22.38 5.06 13.62
N LYS A 39 -22.82 6.21 13.11
CA LYS A 39 -23.00 6.46 11.67
C LYS A 39 -21.82 7.21 11.08
N LEU A 40 -21.54 6.92 9.81
CA LEU A 40 -20.65 7.69 8.96
C LEU A 40 -21.49 8.45 7.96
N LEU A 41 -21.46 9.78 8.05
CA LEU A 41 -22.26 10.68 7.23
C LEU A 41 -21.35 11.36 6.19
N ASP A 42 -21.87 11.55 4.97
CA ASP A 42 -21.22 12.41 3.99
C ASP A 42 -21.53 13.91 4.22
N GLU A 43 -21.04 14.79 3.35
CA GLU A 43 -21.31 16.24 3.40
C GLU A 43 -22.80 16.60 3.33
N GLN A 44 -23.63 15.73 2.76
CA GLN A 44 -25.06 15.92 2.57
C GLN A 44 -25.86 15.36 3.75
N GLY A 45 -25.19 14.72 4.71
CA GLY A 45 -25.80 14.06 5.86
C GLY A 45 -26.37 12.67 5.54
N LEU A 46 -26.06 12.11 4.36
CA LEU A 46 -26.45 10.76 4.00
C LEU A 46 -25.59 9.76 4.74
N ASN A 47 -26.22 8.72 5.30
CA ASN A 47 -25.50 7.63 5.95
C ASN A 47 -24.82 6.73 4.90
N VAL A 48 -23.49 6.73 4.88
CA VAL A 48 -22.69 5.96 3.93
C VAL A 48 -22.00 4.76 4.58
N GLY A 49 -22.09 4.62 5.90
CA GLY A 49 -21.44 3.52 6.62
C GLY A 49 -21.68 3.59 8.11
N MET A 50 -21.14 2.63 8.84
CA MET A 50 -21.21 2.61 10.30
C MET A 50 -19.83 2.49 10.90
N PHE A 51 -19.65 3.05 12.08
CA PHE A 51 -18.40 3.11 12.82
C PHE A 51 -18.61 2.51 14.21
N TYR A 52 -17.91 1.42 14.51
CA TYR A 52 -17.99 0.73 15.80
C TYR A 52 -16.68 0.80 16.55
N GLY A 53 -16.74 1.27 17.80
CA GLY A 53 -15.67 1.05 18.78
C GLY A 53 -15.85 -0.32 19.41
N VAL A 54 -14.82 -1.16 19.37
CA VAL A 54 -14.87 -2.53 19.89
C VAL A 54 -13.74 -2.75 20.87
N SER A 55 -14.08 -3.08 22.12
CA SER A 55 -13.13 -3.29 23.22
C SER A 55 -13.07 -4.74 23.70
N SER A 56 -13.93 -5.62 23.16
CA SER A 56 -13.94 -7.04 23.51
C SER A 56 -14.47 -7.95 22.39
N PRO A 57 -14.12 -9.25 22.38
CA PRO A 57 -14.64 -10.22 21.41
C PRO A 57 -16.17 -10.29 21.38
N ARG A 58 -16.82 -10.15 22.54
CA ARG A 58 -18.29 -10.18 22.64
C ARG A 58 -18.93 -9.02 21.90
N GLU A 59 -18.33 -7.83 21.96
CA GLU A 59 -18.83 -6.67 21.22
C GLU A 59 -18.70 -6.88 19.71
N LEU A 60 -17.61 -7.51 19.26
CA LEU A 60 -17.41 -7.84 17.84
C LEU A 60 -18.49 -8.82 17.34
N GLU A 61 -18.80 -9.87 18.11
CA GLU A 61 -19.82 -10.87 17.78
C GLU A 61 -21.25 -10.31 17.74
N LEU A 62 -21.50 -9.20 18.45
CA LEU A 62 -22.80 -8.53 18.51
C LEU A 62 -23.05 -7.62 17.31
N ILE A 63 -21.99 -7.24 16.57
CA ILE A 63 -22.15 -6.54 15.31
C ILE A 63 -22.79 -7.53 14.34
N ARG A 64 -24.00 -7.20 13.88
CA ARG A 64 -24.80 -7.98 12.93
C ARG A 64 -24.88 -7.19 11.63
N PRO A 65 -23.94 -7.42 10.71
CA PRO A 65 -23.81 -6.53 9.57
C PRO A 65 -24.93 -6.68 8.54
N ASP A 66 -25.60 -7.84 8.52
CA ASP A 66 -26.73 -8.12 7.63
C ASP A 66 -27.96 -7.24 7.89
N ASP A 67 -28.13 -6.76 9.12
CA ASP A 67 -29.27 -5.91 9.52
C ASP A 67 -29.09 -4.44 9.14
N MET A 68 -27.93 -4.08 8.59
CA MET A 68 -27.59 -2.69 8.30
C MET A 68 -28.12 -2.29 6.92
N GLU A 69 -28.49 -1.02 6.72
CA GLU A 69 -28.88 -0.49 5.40
C GLU A 69 -27.70 0.02 4.56
N VAL A 70 -26.47 -0.03 5.10
CA VAL A 70 -25.26 0.55 4.49
C VAL A 70 -24.19 -0.50 4.21
N ASP A 71 -23.42 -0.28 3.16
CA ASP A 71 -22.43 -1.24 2.66
C ASP A 71 -21.04 -1.13 3.30
N ASN A 72 -20.79 -0.09 4.10
CA ASN A 72 -19.47 0.14 4.69
C ASN A 72 -19.51 0.01 6.22
N LEU A 73 -18.62 -0.81 6.76
CA LEU A 73 -18.44 -1.05 8.17
C LEU A 73 -17.02 -0.70 8.57
N VAL A 74 -16.85 0.25 9.49
CA VAL A 74 -15.54 0.65 10.05
C VAL A 74 -15.45 0.15 11.49
N ILE A 75 -14.43 -0.65 11.77
CA ILE A 75 -14.17 -1.25 13.08
C ILE A 75 -12.94 -0.61 13.71
N ASN A 76 -13.13 -0.02 14.89
CA ASN A 76 -12.09 0.63 15.66
C ASN A 76 -11.85 -0.11 16.97
N PHE A 77 -10.71 -0.79 17.10
CA PHE A 77 -10.38 -1.50 18.33
C PHE A 77 -9.85 -0.57 19.41
N GLN A 78 -10.37 -0.72 20.63
CA GLN A 78 -10.10 0.18 21.74
C GLN A 78 -9.61 -0.57 22.99
N GLY A 79 -8.90 0.13 23.86
CA GLY A 79 -8.41 -0.40 25.14
C GLY A 79 -7.31 -1.45 24.98
N GLU A 80 -7.25 -2.42 25.89
CA GLU A 80 -6.23 -3.48 25.89
C GLU A 80 -6.38 -4.48 24.73
N TRP A 81 -7.46 -4.36 23.95
CA TRP A 81 -7.72 -5.15 22.76
C TRP A 81 -7.19 -4.49 21.49
N GLN A 82 -6.15 -3.65 21.57
CA GLN A 82 -5.50 -3.04 20.41
C GLN A 82 -4.61 -4.01 19.62
N VAL A 83 -4.20 -5.14 20.21
CA VAL A 83 -3.41 -6.17 19.52
C VAL A 83 -4.31 -7.35 19.18
N ILE A 84 -5.03 -7.25 18.06
CA ILE A 84 -5.88 -8.33 17.55
C ILE A 84 -5.27 -8.82 16.24
N PRO A 85 -4.98 -10.12 16.11
CA PRO A 85 -4.67 -10.72 14.82
C PRO A 85 -5.83 -10.43 13.87
N ALA A 86 -5.52 -9.91 12.69
CA ALA A 86 -6.55 -9.59 11.70
C ALA A 86 -7.42 -10.81 11.31
N GLU A 87 -6.92 -12.03 11.54
CA GLU A 87 -7.66 -13.29 11.50
C GLU A 87 -8.96 -13.27 12.32
N ASN A 88 -9.00 -12.60 13.47
CA ASN A 88 -10.21 -12.52 14.30
C ASN A 88 -11.28 -11.61 13.68
N ILE A 89 -10.84 -10.54 13.00
CA ILE A 89 -11.73 -9.63 12.27
C ILE A 89 -12.36 -10.40 11.12
N VAL A 90 -11.50 -11.07 10.35
CA VAL A 90 -11.90 -11.94 9.24
C VAL A 90 -12.89 -13.00 9.69
N ALA A 91 -12.59 -13.72 10.77
CA ALA A 91 -13.47 -14.77 11.28
C ALA A 91 -14.84 -14.22 11.69
N ALA A 92 -14.89 -13.02 12.27
CA ALA A 92 -16.14 -12.37 12.67
C ALA A 92 -17.00 -11.94 11.47
N PHE A 93 -16.38 -11.63 10.33
CA PHE A 93 -17.06 -11.13 9.13
C PHE A 93 -16.97 -12.09 7.94
N GLN A 94 -16.58 -13.34 8.17
CA GLN A 94 -16.42 -14.34 7.11
C GLN A 94 -17.77 -14.64 6.46
N GLY A 95 -17.82 -14.53 5.12
CA GLY A 95 -19.05 -14.74 4.35
C GLY A 95 -19.98 -13.53 4.31
N PHE A 96 -19.58 -12.41 4.91
CA PHE A 96 -20.27 -11.14 4.75
C PHE A 96 -19.90 -10.50 3.40
N ASN A 97 -20.90 -9.97 2.68
CA ASN A 97 -20.73 -9.44 1.32
C ASN A 97 -20.70 -7.90 1.27
N ARG A 98 -20.17 -7.25 2.32
CA ARG A 98 -20.02 -5.78 2.34
C ARG A 98 -18.64 -5.38 2.86
N THR A 99 -18.31 -4.11 2.64
CA THR A 99 -16.98 -3.54 2.87
C THR A 99 -16.68 -3.43 4.36
N VAL A 100 -15.64 -4.11 4.84
CA VAL A 100 -15.13 -4.00 6.21
C VAL A 100 -13.78 -3.28 6.22
N LEU A 101 -13.69 -2.18 6.96
CA LEU A 101 -12.45 -1.43 7.17
C LEU A 101 -12.01 -1.47 8.63
N ALA A 102 -10.71 -1.65 8.87
CA ALA A 102 -10.14 -1.63 10.22
C ALA A 102 -9.44 -0.29 10.48
N VAL A 103 -9.63 0.29 11.66
CA VAL A 103 -8.92 1.50 12.08
C VAL A 103 -7.57 1.12 12.67
N ALA A 104 -6.50 1.63 12.06
CA ALA A 104 -5.15 1.56 12.60
C ALA A 104 -4.73 2.93 13.16
N THR A 105 -4.00 2.92 14.26
CA THR A 105 -3.49 4.11 14.94
C THR A 105 -2.01 4.38 14.66
N THR A 106 -1.31 3.41 14.06
CA THR A 106 0.10 3.53 13.69
C THR A 106 0.37 2.95 12.30
N SER A 107 1.47 3.34 11.68
CA SER A 107 1.89 2.80 10.38
C SER A 107 2.16 1.29 10.43
N THR A 108 2.64 0.79 11.58
CA THR A 108 2.96 -0.64 11.76
C THR A 108 1.69 -1.47 11.86
N GLU A 109 0.71 -1.00 12.63
CA GLU A 109 -0.60 -1.65 12.74
C GLU A 109 -1.34 -1.64 11.40
N ALA A 110 -1.32 -0.51 10.70
CA ALA A 110 -1.90 -0.41 9.37
C ALA A 110 -1.28 -1.41 8.39
N GLN A 111 0.03 -1.61 8.46
CA GLN A 111 0.72 -2.61 7.65
C GLN A 111 0.23 -4.04 7.95
N VAL A 112 0.03 -4.39 9.21
CA VAL A 112 -0.53 -5.69 9.61
C VAL A 112 -1.94 -5.88 9.04
N PHE A 113 -2.80 -4.85 9.09
CA PHE A 113 -4.13 -4.93 8.50
C PHE A 113 -4.11 -4.99 6.96
N LEU A 114 -3.15 -4.32 6.32
CA LEU A 114 -2.97 -4.42 4.86
C LEU A 114 -2.56 -5.83 4.42
N GLU A 115 -1.75 -6.55 5.22
CA GLU A 115 -1.42 -7.95 4.98
C GLU A 115 -2.68 -8.84 5.08
N ALA A 116 -3.59 -8.50 5.98
CA ALA A 116 -4.82 -9.24 6.20
C ALA A 116 -5.97 -8.97 5.22
N LEU A 117 -5.78 -8.05 4.28
CA LEU A 117 -6.74 -7.84 3.19
C LEU A 117 -6.99 -9.15 2.41
N GLU A 118 -6.02 -10.06 2.36
CA GLU A 118 -6.16 -11.39 1.73
C GLU A 118 -7.27 -12.25 2.32
N GLN A 119 -7.61 -11.99 3.59
CA GLN A 119 -8.41 -12.89 4.39
C GLN A 119 -9.85 -12.37 4.56
N GLY A 120 -10.16 -11.13 4.16
CA GLY A 120 -11.54 -10.61 4.21
C GLY A 120 -11.70 -9.19 4.77
N LEU A 121 -10.60 -8.44 4.94
CA LEU A 121 -10.67 -7.00 5.18
C LEU A 121 -10.61 -6.27 3.83
N ASP A 122 -11.45 -5.25 3.62
CA ASP A 122 -11.50 -4.52 2.34
C ASP A 122 -10.66 -3.23 2.36
N GLY A 123 -10.29 -2.73 3.54
CA GLY A 123 -9.48 -1.53 3.66
C GLY A 123 -9.02 -1.19 5.07
N VAL A 124 -8.18 -0.15 5.17
CA VAL A 124 -7.64 0.35 6.43
C VAL A 124 -7.90 1.84 6.54
N VAL A 125 -8.43 2.27 7.69
CA VAL A 125 -8.55 3.68 8.07
C VAL A 125 -7.38 4.01 9.00
N LEU A 126 -6.46 4.87 8.54
CA LEU A 126 -5.35 5.32 9.38
C LEU A 126 -5.78 6.54 10.21
N LYS A 127 -5.97 6.36 11.51
CA LYS A 127 -6.23 7.42 12.48
C LYS A 127 -4.94 7.89 13.11
N VAL A 128 -4.40 9.02 12.64
CA VAL A 128 -3.12 9.56 13.12
C VAL A 128 -3.20 11.07 13.33
N GLU A 129 -2.46 11.57 14.32
CA GLU A 129 -2.27 13.01 14.57
C GLU A 129 -0.95 13.51 13.94
N ASP A 130 0.04 12.63 13.81
CA ASP A 130 1.32 12.92 13.19
C ASP A 130 1.32 12.50 11.71
N THR A 131 1.50 13.49 10.82
CA THR A 131 1.69 13.25 9.38
C THR A 131 2.91 12.36 9.07
N GLY A 132 3.88 12.26 9.98
CA GLY A 132 5.00 11.32 9.91
C GLY A 132 4.56 9.86 9.81
N GLU A 133 3.47 9.46 10.46
CA GLU A 133 2.91 8.11 10.36
C GLU A 133 2.34 7.83 8.96
N ILE A 134 1.70 8.82 8.35
CA ILE A 134 1.24 8.74 6.95
C ILE A 134 2.46 8.56 6.02
N LEU A 135 3.54 9.28 6.27
CA LEU A 135 4.78 9.17 5.50
C LEU A 135 5.47 7.81 5.67
N LYS A 136 5.38 7.19 6.85
CA LYS A 136 5.89 5.83 7.11
C LYS A 136 5.12 4.76 6.32
N LEU A 137 3.81 4.95 6.14
CA LEU A 137 3.00 4.12 5.22
C LEU A 137 3.29 4.42 3.75
N LYS A 138 3.66 5.65 3.42
CA LYS A 138 4.19 6.07 2.10
C LYS A 138 5.63 5.61 1.86
N GLY A 139 6.04 4.48 2.43
CA GLY A 139 7.13 3.72 1.84
C GLY A 139 6.72 3.31 0.41
N PRO A 140 7.65 3.25 -0.55
CA PRO A 140 7.35 2.98 -1.95
C PRO A 140 6.73 1.59 -2.13
N VAL A 141 5.42 1.49 -1.95
CA VAL A 141 4.59 0.33 -2.34
C VAL A 141 4.55 0.15 -3.86
N HIS A 142 5.13 1.10 -4.61
CA HIS A 142 5.33 1.01 -6.05
C HIS A 142 6.58 0.20 -6.44
N ALA A 143 7.42 -0.21 -5.49
CA ALA A 143 8.66 -0.95 -5.76
C ALA A 143 8.75 -2.25 -4.97
N TYR A 144 8.76 -3.37 -5.70
CA TYR A 144 8.96 -4.70 -5.14
C TYR A 144 10.40 -5.17 -5.31
N LEU A 145 10.83 -6.00 -4.38
CA LEU A 145 12.10 -6.73 -4.43
C LEU A 145 11.82 -8.22 -4.50
N ALA A 146 12.62 -8.95 -5.28
CA ALA A 146 12.62 -10.40 -5.22
C ALA A 146 13.29 -10.89 -3.93
N VAL A 147 12.67 -11.86 -3.28
CA VAL A 147 13.23 -12.56 -2.12
C VAL A 147 13.26 -14.07 -2.40
N PRO A 148 14.05 -14.86 -1.65
CA PRO A 148 14.14 -16.30 -1.88
C PRO A 148 12.79 -17.02 -1.86
N GLY A 149 12.70 -18.12 -2.62
CA GLY A 149 11.47 -18.92 -2.70
C GLY A 149 10.41 -18.39 -3.67
N GLY A 150 10.79 -17.53 -4.63
CA GLY A 150 9.89 -17.02 -5.67
C GLY A 150 8.89 -15.99 -5.15
N LYS A 151 9.16 -15.40 -3.98
CA LYS A 151 8.33 -14.38 -3.35
C LYS A 151 8.85 -12.99 -3.67
N THR A 152 8.05 -11.97 -3.41
CA THR A 152 8.48 -10.57 -3.41
C THR A 152 8.22 -9.92 -2.05
N CYS A 153 8.79 -8.74 -1.82
CA CYS A 153 8.43 -7.89 -0.70
C CYS A 153 8.50 -6.42 -1.12
N TYR A 154 7.81 -5.52 -0.43
CA TYR A 154 7.99 -4.09 -0.72
C TYR A 154 9.37 -3.61 -0.29
N LEU A 155 9.92 -2.63 -1.00
CA LEU A 155 11.18 -1.98 -0.63
C LEU A 155 11.11 -1.35 0.78
N SER A 156 9.94 -0.85 1.17
CA SER A 156 9.65 -0.30 2.50
C SER A 156 9.78 -1.32 3.64
N GLU A 157 9.66 -2.61 3.36
CA GLU A 157 9.78 -3.68 4.36
C GLU A 157 11.22 -4.14 4.59
N LEU A 158 12.20 -3.59 3.87
CA LEU A 158 13.58 -3.94 4.08
C LEU A 158 14.04 -3.53 5.48
N ARG A 159 14.77 -4.44 6.12
CA ARG A 159 15.42 -4.25 7.41
C ARG A 159 16.72 -5.03 7.45
N ALA A 160 17.63 -4.64 8.33
CA ALA A 160 18.84 -5.41 8.58
C ALA A 160 18.48 -6.87 8.94
N GLY A 161 19.22 -7.82 8.39
CA GLY A 161 18.97 -9.26 8.57
C GLY A 161 17.95 -9.86 7.61
N LYS A 162 17.20 -9.07 6.81
CA LYS A 162 16.28 -9.62 5.80
C LYS A 162 17.05 -10.23 4.63
N GLU A 163 16.56 -11.34 4.11
CA GLU A 163 17.11 -11.97 2.91
C GLU A 163 16.50 -11.36 1.64
N VAL A 164 17.34 -11.16 0.62
CA VAL A 164 16.95 -10.65 -0.69
C VAL A 164 17.62 -11.46 -1.80
N THR A 165 17.00 -11.50 -2.96
CA THR A 165 17.62 -12.05 -4.18
C THR A 165 18.40 -10.95 -4.89
N VAL A 166 19.69 -11.19 -5.12
CA VAL A 166 20.57 -10.32 -5.92
C VAL A 166 20.87 -11.02 -7.22
N VAL A 167 20.75 -10.30 -8.33
CA VAL A 167 21.03 -10.78 -9.68
C VAL A 167 22.17 -9.94 -10.25
N ASP A 168 23.15 -10.59 -10.87
CA ASP A 168 24.22 -9.90 -11.59
C ASP A 168 23.85 -9.64 -13.07
N GLN A 169 24.71 -8.94 -13.80
CA GLN A 169 24.45 -8.58 -15.20
C GLN A 169 24.44 -9.77 -16.18
N SER A 170 24.84 -10.96 -15.74
CA SER A 170 24.77 -12.21 -16.52
C SER A 170 23.48 -13.01 -16.24
N GLY A 171 22.66 -12.54 -15.31
CA GLY A 171 21.43 -13.21 -14.88
C GLY A 171 21.64 -14.27 -13.80
N LEU A 172 22.86 -14.46 -13.30
CA LEU A 172 23.11 -15.31 -12.13
C LEU A 172 22.55 -14.65 -10.89
N TRP A 173 21.83 -15.41 -10.09
CA TRP A 173 21.20 -14.91 -8.88
C TRP A 173 21.66 -15.68 -7.64
N ARG A 174 21.70 -14.97 -6.51
CA ARG A 174 22.00 -15.54 -5.20
C ARG A 174 21.22 -14.84 -4.11
N THR A 175 21.08 -15.51 -2.97
CA THR A 175 20.57 -14.87 -1.75
C THR A 175 21.66 -13.99 -1.12
N ALA A 176 21.27 -12.82 -0.64
CA ALA A 176 22.09 -11.93 0.18
C ALA A 176 21.32 -11.48 1.42
N ILE A 177 22.04 -11.16 2.48
CA ILE A 177 21.47 -10.60 3.71
C ILE A 177 21.67 -9.09 3.69
N VAL A 178 20.59 -8.35 3.95
CA VAL A 178 20.63 -6.89 4.09
C VAL A 178 21.41 -6.54 5.35
N GLY A 179 22.55 -5.86 5.20
CA GLY A 179 23.36 -5.43 6.35
C GLY A 179 22.77 -4.22 7.08
N ARG A 180 22.35 -3.20 6.32
CA ARG A 180 21.71 -1.99 6.85
C ARG A 180 20.79 -1.37 5.81
N VAL A 181 19.76 -0.69 6.28
CA VAL A 181 18.87 0.14 5.45
C VAL A 181 19.09 1.59 5.85
N LYS A 182 19.29 2.45 4.86
CA LYS A 182 19.42 3.89 5.04
C LYS A 182 18.27 4.57 4.33
N ILE A 183 17.55 5.41 5.05
CA ILE A 183 16.48 6.24 4.50
C ILE A 183 17.06 7.65 4.36
N GLU A 184 17.04 8.16 3.14
CA GLU A 184 17.57 9.48 2.79
C GLU A 184 16.63 10.20 1.84
N SER A 185 16.51 11.52 2.00
CA SER A 185 15.73 12.36 1.10
C SER A 185 16.56 12.69 -0.14
N ARG A 186 16.07 12.29 -1.32
CA ARG A 186 16.67 12.61 -2.62
C ARG A 186 15.59 12.95 -3.65
N PRO A 187 15.89 13.77 -4.66
CA PRO A 187 14.99 13.95 -5.80
C PRO A 187 14.67 12.60 -6.46
N LEU A 188 13.39 12.40 -6.78
CA LEU A 188 12.92 11.25 -7.54
C LEU A 188 12.78 11.63 -9.01
N VAL A 189 13.02 10.65 -9.89
CA VAL A 189 12.78 10.74 -11.33
C VAL A 189 11.72 9.70 -11.67
N LEU A 190 10.68 10.12 -12.40
CA LEU A 190 9.73 9.21 -13.04
C LEU A 190 10.40 8.68 -14.32
N VAL A 191 10.60 7.37 -14.38
CA VAL A 191 11.06 6.69 -15.59
C VAL A 191 9.89 5.97 -16.21
N GLU A 192 9.60 6.29 -17.46
CA GLU A 192 8.59 5.62 -18.28
C GLU A 192 9.28 4.84 -19.38
N ALA A 193 8.96 3.57 -19.53
CA ALA A 193 9.50 2.69 -20.55
C ALA A 193 8.36 2.08 -21.35
N LYS A 194 8.39 2.31 -22.66
CA LYS A 194 7.45 1.68 -23.60
C LYS A 194 8.01 0.35 -24.07
N GLU A 195 7.18 -0.68 -24.15
CA GLU A 195 7.61 -1.96 -24.70
C GLU A 195 7.94 -1.87 -26.20
N ASN A 196 9.04 -2.50 -26.62
CA ASN A 196 9.48 -2.50 -28.03
C ASN A 196 8.50 -3.18 -28.99
N LEU A 197 7.81 -4.23 -28.53
CA LEU A 197 6.93 -5.09 -29.34
C LEU A 197 5.44 -4.94 -28.98
N GLY A 198 5.10 -4.04 -28.05
CA GLY A 198 3.76 -3.88 -27.50
C GLY A 198 3.32 -2.41 -27.40
N GLU A 199 2.10 -2.19 -26.95
CA GLU A 199 1.58 -0.85 -26.64
C GLU A 199 1.67 -0.51 -25.15
N GLU A 200 2.09 -1.45 -24.31
CA GLU A 200 2.19 -1.26 -22.87
C GLU A 200 3.32 -0.28 -22.52
N THR A 201 3.02 0.58 -21.55
CA THR A 201 3.97 1.51 -20.94
C THR A 201 4.09 1.16 -19.47
N TYR A 202 5.32 1.04 -19.00
CA TYR A 202 5.64 0.78 -17.60
C TYR A 202 6.24 2.04 -17.00
N SER A 203 5.98 2.28 -15.72
CA SER A 203 6.55 3.42 -15.01
C SER A 203 7.10 3.04 -13.64
N ILE A 204 8.16 3.72 -13.22
CA ILE A 204 8.74 3.57 -11.89
C ILE A 204 9.37 4.89 -11.42
N PHE A 205 9.16 5.24 -10.15
CA PHE A 205 9.93 6.31 -9.51
C PHE A 205 11.25 5.76 -8.96
N LEU A 206 12.36 6.36 -9.39
CA LEU A 206 13.71 6.03 -8.94
C LEU A 206 14.38 7.23 -8.29
N GLN A 207 15.29 6.98 -7.35
CA GLN A 207 16.13 8.03 -6.80
C GLN A 207 17.14 8.49 -7.86
N ASN A 208 17.27 9.81 -8.04
CA ASN A 208 18.31 10.38 -8.90
C ASN A 208 19.68 10.19 -8.24
N ALA A 209 20.37 9.09 -8.57
CA ALA A 209 21.64 8.73 -7.98
C ALA A 209 22.49 7.86 -8.92
N GLU A 210 23.81 8.07 -8.88
CA GLU A 210 24.78 7.28 -9.66
C GLU A 210 24.76 5.79 -9.28
N THR A 211 24.42 5.49 -8.03
CA THR A 211 24.37 4.11 -7.50
C THR A 211 23.07 3.38 -7.82
N VAL A 212 22.07 4.05 -8.40
CA VAL A 212 20.83 3.43 -8.88
C VAL A 212 20.97 3.28 -10.38
N GLY A 213 21.05 2.04 -10.85
CA GLY A 213 21.28 1.73 -12.26
C GLY A 213 20.24 0.77 -12.81
N LEU A 214 19.92 0.95 -14.10
CA LEU A 214 19.03 0.10 -14.87
C LEU A 214 19.85 -0.77 -15.82
N VAL A 215 19.49 -2.05 -15.91
CA VAL A 215 20.17 -3.00 -16.79
C VAL A 215 19.70 -2.77 -18.22
N CYS A 216 20.62 -2.72 -19.16
CA CYS A 216 20.38 -2.53 -20.58
C CYS A 216 20.50 -3.87 -21.32
N PRO A 217 19.78 -4.05 -22.44
CA PRO A 217 19.94 -5.24 -23.26
C PRO A 217 21.40 -5.38 -23.72
N SER A 218 21.90 -6.62 -23.75
CA SER A 218 23.23 -6.92 -24.27
C SER A 218 23.24 -6.90 -25.80
N GLU A 219 24.28 -6.33 -26.40
CA GLU A 219 24.51 -6.45 -27.85
C GLU A 219 24.80 -7.91 -28.25
N GLU A 220 24.33 -8.33 -29.44
CA GLU A 220 24.56 -9.68 -29.96
C GLU A 220 26.06 -10.03 -29.97
N GLY A 221 26.44 -11.05 -29.19
CA GLY A 221 27.81 -11.53 -29.06
C GLY A 221 28.52 -11.14 -27.76
N ASN A 222 27.90 -10.34 -26.89
CA ASN A 222 28.45 -9.98 -25.58
C ASN A 222 27.53 -10.49 -24.45
N ASN A 223 28.01 -11.39 -23.58
CA ASN A 223 27.20 -11.98 -22.50
C ASN A 223 27.04 -11.08 -21.26
N THR A 224 27.52 -9.83 -21.31
CA THR A 224 27.47 -8.90 -20.19
C THR A 224 26.50 -7.77 -20.49
N SER A 225 25.39 -7.72 -19.75
CA SER A 225 24.45 -6.60 -19.80
C SER A 225 25.11 -5.34 -19.22
N MET A 226 24.91 -4.20 -19.86
CA MET A 226 25.40 -2.91 -19.35
C MET A 226 24.44 -2.32 -18.32
N VAL A 227 24.92 -1.43 -17.45
CA VAL A 227 24.08 -0.72 -16.48
C VAL A 227 24.16 0.78 -16.76
N ILE A 228 23.03 1.44 -16.92
CA ILE A 228 22.94 2.91 -17.04
C ILE A 228 22.47 3.49 -15.70
N PRO A 229 23.28 4.35 -15.05
CA PRO A 229 22.85 5.09 -13.86
C PRO A 229 21.69 6.03 -14.15
N VAL A 230 20.77 6.19 -13.19
CA VAL A 230 19.61 7.10 -13.32
C VAL A 230 20.03 8.55 -13.59
N THR A 231 21.17 8.98 -13.06
CA THR A 231 21.79 10.30 -13.31
C THR A 231 22.14 10.54 -14.78
N SER A 232 22.36 9.48 -15.56
CA SER A 232 22.78 9.54 -16.96
C SER A 232 21.70 9.09 -17.95
N LEU A 233 20.55 8.63 -17.45
CA LEU A 233 19.44 8.11 -18.24
C LEU A 233 18.83 9.20 -19.14
N LYS A 234 18.54 8.86 -20.39
CA LYS A 234 17.98 9.75 -21.40
C LYS A 234 16.82 9.09 -22.15
N VAL A 235 15.96 9.93 -22.71
CA VAL A 235 14.89 9.47 -23.62
C VAL A 235 15.54 8.75 -24.80
N GLY A 236 15.11 7.50 -25.04
CA GLY A 236 15.64 6.63 -26.09
C GLY A 236 16.60 5.56 -25.58
N ASP A 237 17.03 5.61 -24.30
CA ASP A 237 17.79 4.50 -23.72
C ASP A 237 16.91 3.25 -23.58
N GLU A 238 17.47 2.10 -23.94
CA GLU A 238 16.80 0.80 -23.80
C GLU A 238 17.18 0.13 -22.48
N ILE A 239 16.18 -0.40 -21.78
CA ILE A 239 16.35 -1.09 -20.50
C ILE A 239 15.64 -2.44 -20.51
N LEU A 240 16.16 -3.38 -19.72
CA LEU A 240 15.53 -4.66 -19.48
C LEU A 240 14.48 -4.53 -18.38
N VAL A 241 13.27 -4.99 -18.70
CA VAL A 241 12.17 -5.11 -17.74
C VAL A 241 11.88 -6.59 -17.54
N ARG A 242 11.88 -7.02 -16.28
CA ARG A 242 11.40 -8.36 -15.93
C ARG A 242 9.88 -8.33 -15.80
N LYS A 243 9.18 -8.76 -16.83
CA LYS A 243 7.75 -9.06 -16.72
C LYS A 243 7.57 -10.26 -15.79
N GLN A 244 6.82 -10.08 -14.72
CA GLN A 244 6.27 -11.20 -13.95
C GLN A 244 4.81 -11.36 -14.36
N GLY A 245 4.40 -12.60 -14.63
CA GLY A 245 2.99 -12.92 -14.82
C GLY A 245 2.26 -13.02 -13.48
N GLY A 246 0.96 -12.75 -13.50
CA GLY A 246 0.08 -12.92 -12.35
C GLY A 246 0.12 -11.74 -11.36
N ALA A 247 -1.00 -11.55 -10.68
CA ALA A 247 -1.10 -10.63 -9.57
C ALA A 247 -0.25 -11.10 -8.39
N ARG A 248 0.24 -10.16 -7.58
CA ARG A 248 0.98 -10.44 -6.35
C ARG A 248 0.25 -9.80 -5.18
N HIS A 249 -0.13 -10.59 -4.20
CA HIS A 249 -0.59 -10.09 -2.90
C HIS A 249 0.39 -10.58 -1.84
N THR A 250 0.88 -9.66 -1.01
CA THR A 250 1.96 -9.89 -0.02
C THR A 250 3.22 -10.60 -0.57
N GLY A 251 3.44 -10.46 -1.88
CA GLY A 251 4.55 -11.06 -2.61
C GLY A 251 4.39 -12.53 -3.00
N ILE A 252 3.23 -13.12 -2.76
CA ILE A 252 2.84 -14.44 -3.27
C ILE A 252 2.13 -14.26 -4.61
N GLU A 253 2.45 -15.12 -5.58
CA GLU A 253 1.78 -15.13 -6.88
C GLU A 253 0.34 -15.64 -6.74
N ILE A 254 -0.61 -14.86 -7.21
CA ILE A 254 -2.03 -15.20 -7.25
C ILE A 254 -2.57 -15.01 -8.67
N ARG A 255 -3.61 -15.78 -9.01
CA ARG A 255 -4.32 -15.64 -10.28
C ARG A 255 -5.40 -14.60 -10.13
N GLU A 256 -5.06 -13.35 -10.37
CA GLU A 256 -6.00 -12.23 -10.36
C GLU A 256 -5.77 -11.35 -11.59
N PHE A 257 -6.83 -10.66 -12.03
CA PHE A 257 -6.76 -9.70 -13.13
C PHE A 257 -6.30 -8.34 -12.58
N ILE A 258 -5.17 -7.85 -13.06
CA ILE A 258 -4.67 -6.50 -12.75
C ILE A 258 -4.58 -5.72 -14.05
N LEU A 259 -5.04 -4.47 -14.02
CA LEU A 259 -4.85 -3.48 -15.07
C LEU A 259 -4.10 -2.29 -14.46
N GLU A 260 -2.79 -2.24 -14.70
CA GLU A 260 -1.94 -1.10 -14.34
C GLU A 260 -2.12 0.00 -15.40
N LYS A 261 -2.25 1.27 -14.99
CA LYS A 261 -2.48 2.43 -15.88
C LYS A 261 -1.41 3.49 -15.72
#